data_AF-A0A5C9C577-F1
#
_entry.id   AF-A0A5C9C577-F1
#
_cell.length_a   1.000
_cell.length_b   1.000
_cell.length_c   1.000
_cell.angle_alpha   90.00
_cell.angle_beta   90.00
_cell.angle_gamma   90.00
#
_symmetry.space_group_name_H-M   'P 1'
#
loop_
_entity.id
_entity.type
_entity.pdbx_description
1 polymer ?
#
loop_
_entity_poly.entity_id
_entity_poly.type
_entity_poly.pdbx_seq_one_letter_code
_entity_poly.pdbx_strand_id
1 'polypeptide(L)'
;MADAGRVKHHIMNNISDSKNTILMVGYCEPRSLGGRLMKGDKEVKIFSEFFKVEAEIGIMRSMSAHGDYDDLCQFLACQDPALVKTLFLVHGEYDVQQDFAEKLLKKKFTQVEIPQLHENFKLE
;
A
#
# COMPACT_ATOMS: atom_id res chain seq x y z
N MET A 1 -2.12 8.38 -5.12
CA MET A 1 -0.86 9.11 -4.83
C MET A 1 -0.41 9.79 -6.11
N ALA A 2 -0.01 11.06 -6.05
CA ALA A 2 0.35 11.86 -7.22
C ALA A 2 -0.71 11.99 -8.35
N ASP A 3 -1.90 11.39 -8.24
CA ASP A 3 -2.91 11.35 -9.32
C ASP A 3 -3.69 12.66 -9.53
N ALA A 4 -3.68 13.56 -8.56
CA ALA A 4 -4.48 14.78 -8.58
C ALA A 4 -3.82 15.93 -7.79
N GLY A 5 -4.40 17.12 -7.94
CA GLY A 5 -3.96 18.33 -7.23
C GLY A 5 -2.63 18.89 -7.74
N ARG A 6 -2.08 19.84 -6.99
CA ARG A 6 -0.87 20.59 -7.39
C ARG A 6 0.34 19.69 -7.64
N VAL A 7 0.48 18.59 -6.88
CA VAL A 7 1.61 17.66 -7.02
C VAL A 7 1.71 17.09 -8.44
N LYS A 8 0.58 16.87 -9.13
CA LYS A 8 0.58 16.38 -10.51
C LYS A 8 1.18 17.37 -11.49
N HIS A 9 0.91 18.67 -11.31
CA HIS A 9 1.51 19.73 -12.10
C HIS A 9 3.01 19.90 -11.80
N HIS A 10 3.39 19.80 -10.52
CA HIS A 10 4.81 19.82 -10.14
C HIS A 10 5.57 18.66 -10.78
N ILE A 11 5.02 17.44 -10.75
CA ILE A 11 5.63 16.28 -11.40
C ILE A 11 5.73 16.54 -12.92
N MET A 12 4.64 16.91 -13.58
CA MET A 12 4.63 17.19 -15.02
C MET A 12 5.73 18.16 -15.46
N ASN A 13 5.92 19.25 -14.70
CA ASN A 13 6.89 20.30 -15.04
C ASN A 13 8.35 19.90 -14.79
N ASN A 14 8.61 18.86 -13.98
CA ASN A 14 9.96 18.54 -13.51
C ASN A 14 10.44 17.13 -13.90
N ILE A 15 9.54 16.23 -14.33
CA ILE A 15 9.82 14.80 -14.55
C ILE A 15 10.79 14.53 -15.72
N SER A 16 10.83 15.42 -16.71
CA SER A 16 11.69 15.33 -17.89
C SER A 16 13.04 16.05 -17.71
N ASP A 17 13.45 16.39 -16.49
CA ASP A 17 14.76 16.98 -16.20
C ASP A 17 15.54 16.09 -15.23
N SER A 18 16.66 15.54 -15.73
CA SER A 18 17.58 14.68 -14.99
C SER A 18 18.23 15.32 -13.75
N LYS A 19 18.16 16.65 -13.59
CA LYS A 19 18.66 17.34 -12.38
C LYS A 19 17.70 17.26 -11.20
N ASN A 20 16.48 16.77 -11.42
CA ASN A 20 15.43 16.73 -10.41
C ASN A 20 15.27 15.34 -9.80
N THR A 21 14.76 15.31 -8.56
CA THR A 21 14.38 14.08 -7.87
C THR A 21 12.92 14.17 -7.42
N ILE A 22 12.13 13.13 -7.68
CA ILE A 22 10.78 12.95 -7.14
C ILE A 22 10.87 11.88 -6.04
N LEU A 23 10.75 12.32 -4.79
CA LEU A 23 10.81 11.44 -3.62
C LEU A 23 9.41 10.96 -3.21
N MET A 24 9.18 9.66 -3.28
CA MET A 24 7.97 8.99 -2.83
C MET A 24 8.13 8.52 -1.38
N VAL A 25 7.26 8.98 -0.48
CA VAL A 25 7.39 8.76 0.98
C VAL A 25 6.35 7.81 1.58
N GLY A 26 5.68 6.99 0.77
CA GLY A 26 4.63 6.08 1.27
C GLY A 26 4.14 5.07 0.24
N TYR A 27 3.15 4.27 0.64
CA TYR A 27 2.53 3.29 -0.25
C TYR A 27 1.89 3.97 -1.44
N CYS A 28 2.05 3.29 -2.57
CA CYS A 28 1.58 3.74 -3.84
C CYS A 28 0.77 2.65 -4.57
N GLU A 29 -0.55 2.82 -4.69
CA GLU A 29 -1.42 1.98 -5.52
C GLU A 29 -0.80 1.77 -6.91
N PRO A 30 -0.68 0.53 -7.42
CA PRO A 30 0.14 0.23 -8.60
C PRO A 30 -0.28 0.93 -9.91
N ARG A 31 -1.56 1.23 -10.12
CA ARG A 31 -2.08 1.77 -11.40
C ARG A 31 -2.02 3.29 -11.49
N SER A 32 -1.96 3.98 -10.36
CA SER A 32 -1.77 5.43 -10.24
C SER A 32 -0.48 5.95 -10.90
N LEU A 33 -0.35 7.27 -11.01
CA LEU A 33 0.89 7.92 -11.42
C LEU A 33 2.05 7.58 -10.48
N GLY A 34 1.84 7.68 -9.16
CA GLY A 34 2.89 7.39 -8.18
C GLY A 34 3.38 5.94 -8.23
N GLY A 35 2.45 4.99 -8.42
CA GLY A 35 2.77 3.56 -8.53
C GLY A 35 3.61 3.24 -9.76
N ARG A 36 3.28 3.83 -10.92
CA ARG A 36 4.07 3.70 -12.17
C ARG A 36 5.49 4.25 -12.02
N LEU A 37 5.63 5.40 -11.36
CA LEU A 37 6.94 5.98 -11.08
C LEU A 37 7.77 5.09 -10.16
N MET A 38 7.18 4.58 -9.07
CA MET A 38 7.87 3.66 -8.17
C MET A 38 8.25 2.32 -8.82
N LYS A 39 7.46 1.86 -9.78
CA LYS A 39 7.76 0.67 -10.59
C LYS A 39 8.96 0.89 -11.52
N GLY A 40 9.29 2.14 -11.83
CA GLY A 40 10.41 2.50 -12.71
C GLY A 40 10.04 2.63 -14.19
N ASP A 41 8.76 2.89 -14.48
CA ASP A 41 8.30 3.15 -15.85
C ASP A 41 9.08 4.34 -16.45
N LYS A 42 9.59 4.18 -17.67
CA LYS A 42 10.41 5.22 -18.36
C LYS A 42 9.59 6.30 -19.03
N GLU A 43 8.28 6.08 -19.16
CA GLU A 43 7.32 7.04 -19.70
C GLU A 43 6.01 6.91 -18.93
N VAL A 44 5.40 8.04 -18.60
CA VAL A 44 4.12 8.09 -17.89
C VAL A 44 3.17 9.08 -18.54
N LYS A 45 1.86 8.81 -18.42
CA LYS A 45 0.81 9.67 -18.96
C LYS A 45 0.29 10.63 -17.90
N ILE A 46 0.36 11.93 -18.17
CA ILE A 46 -0.10 13.01 -17.29
C ILE A 46 -0.95 13.98 -18.12
N PHE A 47 -2.17 14.29 -17.68
CA PHE A 47 -3.13 15.16 -18.42
C PHE A 47 -3.30 14.83 -19.91
N SER A 48 -3.32 13.53 -20.22
CA SER A 48 -3.43 13.00 -21.58
C SER A 48 -2.19 13.08 -22.47
N GLU A 49 -1.09 13.63 -21.96
CA GLU A 49 0.20 13.69 -22.66
C GLU A 49 1.21 12.71 -22.04
N PHE A 50 2.17 12.26 -22.85
CA PHE A 50 3.22 11.34 -22.41
C PHE A 50 4.49 12.12 -22.07
N PHE A 51 5.10 11.77 -20.93
CA PHE A 51 6.32 12.39 -20.44
C PHE A 51 7.37 11.33 -20.16
N LYS A 52 8.60 11.59 -20.60
CA LYS A 52 9.76 10.75 -20.26
C LYS A 52 10.14 10.96 -18.80
N VAL A 53 10.49 9.87 -18.13
CA VAL A 53 10.97 9.89 -16.74
C VAL A 53 12.49 9.99 -16.77
N GLU A 54 12.98 11.22 -16.75
CA GLU A 54 14.42 11.53 -16.68
C GLU A 54 14.86 11.91 -15.27
N ALA A 55 13.94 12.48 -14.48
CA ALA A 55 14.15 12.75 -13.07
C ALA A 55 14.40 11.46 -12.27
N GLU A 56 15.23 11.56 -11.23
CA GLU A 56 15.48 10.47 -10.31
C GLU A 56 14.22 10.18 -9.46
N ILE A 57 13.85 8.90 -9.34
CA ILE A 57 12.73 8.49 -8.48
C ILE A 57 13.28 7.86 -7.21
N GLY A 58 13.20 8.60 -6.10
CA GLY A 58 13.57 8.12 -4.78
C GLY A 58 12.39 7.49 -4.05
N ILE A 59 12.62 6.45 -3.24
CA ILE A 59 11.57 5.79 -2.45
C ILE A 59 12.03 5.70 -0.99
N MET A 60 11.27 6.30 -0.08
CA MET A 60 11.48 6.23 1.35
C MET A 60 10.25 5.59 2.02
N ARG A 61 10.39 4.31 2.41
CA ARG A 61 9.28 3.51 2.95
C ARG A 61 8.99 3.76 4.43
N SER A 62 9.93 4.36 5.15
CA SER A 62 9.89 4.57 6.61
C SER A 62 8.90 5.64 7.08
N MET A 63 8.25 6.37 6.17
CA MET A 63 7.26 7.41 6.50
C MET A 63 5.80 6.96 6.30
N SER A 64 5.56 5.68 6.02
CA SER A 64 4.20 5.13 5.99
C SER A 64 3.65 5.07 7.42
N ALA A 65 2.48 5.66 7.66
CA ALA A 65 1.78 5.58 8.95
C ALA A 65 1.11 4.19 9.20
N HIS A 66 1.33 3.22 8.31
CA HIS A 66 0.83 1.86 8.46
C HIS A 66 1.91 0.98 9.06
N GLY A 67 1.56 0.26 10.12
CA GLY A 67 2.43 -0.75 10.70
C GLY A 67 2.69 -1.89 9.71
N ASP A 68 3.89 -2.44 9.77
CA ASP A 68 4.20 -3.66 9.04
C ASP A 68 3.60 -4.91 9.72
N TYR A 69 3.96 -6.10 9.24
CA TYR A 69 3.48 -7.34 9.82
C TYR A 69 3.84 -7.51 11.30
N ASP A 70 5.02 -7.08 11.70
CA ASP A 70 5.51 -7.24 13.06
C ASP A 70 4.84 -6.21 13.97
N ASP A 71 4.66 -4.97 13.49
CA ASP A 71 3.89 -3.93 14.18
C ASP A 71 2.45 -4.37 14.44
N LEU A 72 1.77 -4.91 13.43
CA LEU A 72 0.39 -5.38 13.56
C LEU A 72 0.29 -6.61 14.47
N CYS A 73 1.26 -7.54 14.39
CA CYS A 73 1.34 -8.66 15.32
C CYS A 73 1.57 -8.19 16.76
N GLN A 74 2.43 -7.18 16.95
CA GLN A 74 2.73 -6.60 18.26
C GLN A 74 1.51 -5.87 18.83
N PHE A 75 0.75 -5.17 17.98
CA PHE A 75 -0.53 -4.57 18.37
C PHE A 75 -1.52 -5.62 18.88
N LEU A 76 -1.61 -6.77 18.20
CA LEU A 76 -2.47 -7.89 18.60
C LEU A 76 -1.93 -8.70 19.78
N ALA A 77 -0.66 -8.54 20.18
CA ALA A 77 -0.04 -9.34 21.23
C ALA A 77 -0.66 -9.12 22.63
N CYS A 78 -1.45 -8.06 22.80
CA CYS A 78 -2.21 -7.81 24.03
C CYS A 78 -3.51 -8.65 24.13
N GLN A 79 -3.95 -9.27 23.04
CA GLN A 79 -5.16 -10.09 22.99
C GLN A 79 -4.85 -11.54 23.36
N ASP A 80 -5.78 -12.22 24.02
CA ASP A 80 -5.74 -13.67 24.16
C ASP A 80 -6.36 -14.31 22.90
N PRO A 81 -5.57 -15.01 22.06
CA PRO A 81 -6.08 -15.61 20.83
C PRO A 81 -7.24 -16.59 21.06
N ALA A 82 -7.34 -17.22 22.23
CA ALA A 82 -8.41 -18.16 22.54
C ALA A 82 -9.77 -17.49 22.78
N LEU A 83 -9.77 -16.20 23.15
CA LEU A 83 -11.00 -15.42 23.38
C LEU A 83 -11.49 -14.73 22.10
N VAL A 84 -10.62 -14.56 21.11
CA VAL A 84 -10.96 -13.94 19.82
C VAL A 84 -11.58 -15.01 18.91
N LYS A 85 -12.91 -14.96 18.76
CA LYS A 85 -13.64 -15.93 17.93
C LYS A 85 -13.22 -15.86 16.45
N THR A 86 -13.16 -14.65 15.89
CA THR A 86 -12.87 -14.42 14.47
C THR A 86 -12.13 -13.10 14.27
N LEU A 87 -11.06 -13.11 13.48
CA LEU A 87 -10.38 -11.91 12.98
C LEU A 87 -10.76 -11.68 11.52
N PHE A 88 -11.07 -10.44 11.16
CA PHE A 88 -11.36 -10.04 9.79
C PHE A 88 -10.23 -9.16 9.25
N LEU A 89 -9.57 -9.62 8.19
CA LEU A 89 -8.55 -8.85 7.48
C LEU A 89 -9.18 -8.07 6.33
N VAL A 90 -9.04 -6.76 6.39
CA VAL A 90 -9.57 -5.81 5.40
C VAL A 90 -8.46 -4.85 4.98
N HIS A 91 -8.75 -4.00 3.99
CA HIS A 91 -7.87 -2.89 3.57
C HIS A 91 -6.41 -3.31 3.28
N GLY A 92 -6.21 -4.24 2.35
CA GLY A 92 -4.91 -4.63 1.83
C GLY A 92 -5.06 -5.31 0.47
N GLU A 93 -3.93 -5.54 -0.20
CA GLU A 93 -3.90 -6.39 -1.39
C GLU A 93 -4.15 -7.86 -0.97
N TYR A 94 -4.90 -8.60 -1.78
CA TYR A 94 -5.41 -9.92 -1.39
C TYR A 94 -4.30 -10.93 -1.06
N ASP A 95 -3.23 -10.95 -1.85
CA ASP A 95 -2.05 -11.77 -1.64
C ASP A 95 -1.34 -11.44 -0.30
N VAL A 96 -1.18 -10.15 -0.01
CA VAL A 96 -0.60 -9.66 1.26
C VAL A 96 -1.48 -10.04 2.45
N GLN A 97 -2.81 -10.02 2.29
CA GLN A 97 -3.76 -10.43 3.31
C GLN A 97 -3.71 -11.95 3.56
N GLN A 98 -3.57 -12.77 2.51
CA GLN A 98 -3.40 -14.21 2.65
C GLN A 98 -2.13 -14.56 3.44
N ASP A 99 -1.00 -13.94 3.09
CA ASP A 99 0.26 -14.10 3.82
C ASP A 99 0.12 -13.69 5.30
N PHE A 100 -0.64 -12.62 5.57
CA PHE A 100 -0.86 -12.18 6.94
C PHE A 100 -1.77 -13.13 7.73
N ALA A 101 -2.82 -13.65 7.10
CA ALA A 101 -3.72 -14.63 7.70
C ALA A 101 -2.95 -15.86 8.17
N GLU A 102 -2.04 -16.39 7.35
CA GLU A 102 -1.19 -17.51 7.74
C GLU A 102 -0.32 -17.21 8.96
N LYS A 103 0.23 -15.99 9.05
CA LYS A 103 1.02 -15.56 10.21
C LYS A 103 0.17 -15.49 11.48
N LEU A 104 -1.07 -15.00 11.38
CA LEU A 104 -2.00 -14.92 12.51
C LEU A 104 -2.45 -16.31 12.99
N LEU A 105 -2.70 -17.24 12.06
CA LEU A 105 -2.98 -18.64 12.42
C LEU A 105 -1.80 -19.29 13.17
N LYS A 106 -0.55 -19.03 12.74
CA LYS A 106 0.67 -19.46 13.46
C LYS A 106 0.79 -18.83 14.85
N LYS A 107 0.16 -17.67 15.08
CA LYS A 107 0.06 -16.99 16.38
C LYS A 107 -1.11 -17.47 17.25
N LYS A 108 -1.75 -18.59 16.88
CA LYS A 108 -2.83 -19.27 17.61
C LYS A 108 -4.20 -18.60 17.52
N PHE A 109 -4.40 -17.61 16.65
CA PHE A 109 -5.75 -17.19 16.29
C PHE A 109 -6.41 -18.34 15.52
N THR A 110 -7.63 -18.70 15.90
CA THR A 110 -8.30 -19.91 15.40
C THR A 110 -9.03 -19.69 14.08
N GLN A 111 -9.50 -18.47 13.84
CA GLN A 111 -10.26 -18.12 12.64
C GLN A 111 -9.86 -16.74 12.15
N VAL A 112 -9.36 -16.67 10.92
CA VAL A 112 -8.99 -15.44 10.22
C VAL A 112 -9.68 -15.43 8.87
N GLU A 113 -10.57 -14.48 8.67
CA GLU A 113 -11.37 -14.32 7.46
C GLU A 113 -10.85 -13.14 6.65
N ILE A 114 -10.87 -13.26 5.32
CA ILE A 114 -10.59 -12.16 4.38
C ILE A 114 -11.89 -11.92 3.60
N PRO A 115 -12.77 -11.02 4.07
CA PRO A 115 -14.08 -10.81 3.46
C PRO A 115 -13.98 -10.35 2.01
N GLN A 116 -14.87 -10.89 1.17
CA GLN A 116 -15.12 -10.34 -0.15
C GLN A 116 -15.99 -9.08 -0.08
N LEU A 117 -15.92 -8.26 -1.13
CA LEU A 117 -16.78 -7.09 -1.25
C LEU A 117 -18.25 -7.52 -1.22
N HIS A 118 -19.03 -6.92 -0.31
CA HIS A 118 -20.45 -7.22 -0.04
C HIS A 118 -20.75 -8.56 0.65
N GLU A 119 -19.73 -9.28 1.11
CA GLU A 119 -19.93 -10.45 1.97
C GLU A 119 -20.49 -10.03 3.35
N ASN A 120 -21.35 -10.86 3.93
CA ASN A 120 -22.01 -10.58 5.20
C ASN A 120 -21.72 -11.70 6.21
N PHE A 121 -21.39 -11.31 7.44
CA PHE A 121 -21.15 -12.22 8.55
C PHE A 121 -22.14 -11.95 9.67
N LYS A 122 -22.66 -13.02 10.28
CA LYS A 122 -23.38 -12.92 11.56
C LYS A 122 -22.37 -13.12 12.67
N LEU A 123 -22.35 -12.17 13.61
CA LEU A 123 -21.52 -12.26 14.81
C LEU A 123 -22.38 -12.79 15.95
N GLU A 124 -21.96 -13.89 16.56
CA GLU A 124 -22.58 -14.50 17.75
C GLU A 124 -21.80 -14.18 19.03
#